data_AF-A0A7K2YUW7-F1
#
_entry.id   AF-A0A7K2YUW7-F1
#
_cell.length_a   1.000
_cell.length_b   1.000
_cell.length_c   1.000
_cell.angle_alpha   90.00
_cell.angle_beta   90.00
_cell.angle_gamma   90.00
#
_symmetry.space_group_name_H-M   'P 1'
#
loop_
_entity.id
_entity.type
_entity.pdbx_description
1 polymer ?
#
loop_
_entity_poly.entity_id
_entity_poly.type
_entity_poly.pdbx_seq_one_letter_code
_entity_poly.pdbx_strand_id
1 'polypeptide(L)'
;VAVHATLEASDGGEPDTDASTLVEAGADGWWYTALLPAGRRLIAHFTDADLPAARPTDPARFRDLVAATTHVAARAARHPFPSDLVLRRAPAHGAHLDPACGDGWIAVGDAAAAFDPLSSQGILTALYTGLTAGHTVDECLRGTPAGNAYRDRIAAVVTAYRRNRRHAYATERRWPNHPFWQRRQLP
;
A
#
# COMPACT_ATOMS: atom_id res chain seq x y z
N VAL A 1 5.02 5.34 -5.04
CA VAL A 1 4.88 4.28 -6.07
C VAL A 1 5.33 2.97 -5.46
N ALA A 2 4.70 1.86 -5.84
CA ALA A 2 5.18 0.53 -5.53
C ALA A 2 5.96 -0.01 -6.73
N VAL A 3 7.18 -0.49 -6.52
CA VAL A 3 7.92 -1.33 -7.47
C VAL A 3 7.94 -2.73 -6.91
N HIS A 4 7.40 -3.71 -7.62
CA HIS A 4 7.22 -5.04 -7.06
C HIS A 4 7.49 -6.16 -8.06
N ALA A 5 7.85 -7.32 -7.53
CA ALA A 5 8.05 -8.55 -8.26
C ALA A 5 7.57 -9.74 -7.44
N THR A 6 7.32 -10.86 -8.11
CA THR A 6 6.95 -12.12 -7.48
C THR A 6 8.08 -13.11 -7.70
N LEU A 7 8.60 -13.66 -6.61
CA LEU A 7 9.58 -14.74 -6.61
C LEU A 7 8.87 -16.08 -6.74
N GLU A 8 9.57 -17.09 -7.23
CA GLU A 8 8.99 -18.42 -7.38
C GLU A 8 8.80 -19.12 -6.02
N ALA A 9 8.19 -20.30 -6.05
CA ALA A 9 8.15 -21.17 -4.88
C ALA A 9 9.58 -21.53 -4.42
N SER A 10 9.73 -21.85 -3.15
CA SER A 10 11.04 -22.19 -2.59
C SER A 10 11.64 -23.43 -3.25
N ASP A 11 12.89 -23.33 -3.71
CA ASP A 11 13.58 -24.44 -4.36
C ASP A 11 14.13 -25.43 -3.31
N GLY A 12 13.77 -26.71 -3.45
CA GLY A 12 14.51 -27.84 -2.86
C GLY A 12 14.58 -27.96 -1.34
N GLY A 13 13.79 -27.19 -0.58
CA GLY A 13 13.72 -27.24 0.88
C GLY A 13 12.30 -27.44 1.43
N GLU A 14 12.14 -27.38 2.76
CA GLU A 14 10.80 -27.33 3.36
C GLU A 14 10.02 -26.13 2.83
N PRO A 15 8.72 -26.28 2.52
CA PRO A 15 7.90 -25.20 2.01
C PRO A 15 7.92 -24.02 2.99
N ASP A 16 8.02 -22.80 2.47
CA ASP A 16 7.82 -21.62 3.30
C ASP A 16 6.37 -21.58 3.82
N THR A 17 6.21 -21.73 5.13
CA THR A 17 4.91 -21.69 5.81
C THR A 17 4.66 -20.37 6.55
N ASP A 18 5.59 -19.41 6.48
CA ASP A 18 5.41 -18.10 7.14
C ASP A 18 4.47 -17.21 6.32
N ALA A 19 3.18 -17.32 6.67
CA ALA A 19 2.10 -16.53 6.10
C ALA A 19 2.01 -15.10 6.66
N SER A 20 2.90 -14.70 7.58
CA SER A 20 2.89 -13.32 8.07
C SER A 20 3.36 -12.35 6.99
N THR A 21 2.76 -11.17 6.97
CA THR A 21 3.31 -10.04 6.20
C THR A 21 4.48 -9.44 6.97
N LEU A 22 5.47 -8.92 6.25
CA LEU A 22 6.58 -8.20 6.84
C LEU A 22 6.74 -6.84 6.18
N VAL A 23 6.94 -5.83 7.02
CA VAL A 23 7.29 -4.46 6.62
C VAL A 23 8.68 -4.16 7.15
N GLU A 24 9.55 -3.65 6.28
CA GLU A 24 10.90 -3.22 6.66
C GLU A 24 11.17 -1.83 6.11
N ALA A 25 11.47 -0.87 6.99
CA ALA A 25 11.89 0.46 6.57
C ALA A 25 13.30 0.42 5.97
N GLY A 26 13.54 1.19 4.91
CA GLY A 26 14.84 1.39 4.27
C GLY A 26 15.09 2.88 4.01
N ALA A 27 16.29 3.24 3.53
CA ALA A 27 16.69 4.64 3.40
C ALA A 27 15.79 5.45 2.45
N ASP A 28 15.41 4.86 1.31
CA ASP A 28 14.61 5.53 0.27
C ASP A 28 13.15 5.08 0.23
N GLY A 29 12.64 4.44 1.29
CA GLY A 29 11.30 3.85 1.25
C GLY A 29 11.05 2.82 2.32
N TRP A 30 10.07 1.96 2.09
CA TRP A 30 9.86 0.77 2.89
C TRP A 30 9.52 -0.41 2.00
N TRP A 31 9.79 -1.59 2.53
CA TRP A 31 9.62 -2.86 1.86
C TRP A 31 8.47 -3.63 2.46
N TYR A 32 7.83 -4.42 1.62
CA TYR A 32 6.76 -5.34 1.99
C TYR A 32 7.05 -6.70 1.39
N THR A 33 6.87 -7.76 2.18
CA THR A 33 6.82 -9.12 1.64
C THR A 33 5.70 -9.93 2.27
N ALA A 34 5.10 -10.78 1.45
CA ALA A 34 4.06 -11.72 1.84
C ALA A 34 4.19 -13.01 1.04
N LEU A 35 3.86 -14.13 1.69
CA LEU A 35 3.67 -15.41 1.01
C LEU A 35 2.37 -15.34 0.20
N LEU A 36 2.43 -15.74 -1.05
CA LEU A 36 1.29 -15.83 -1.96
C LEU A 36 0.82 -17.29 -2.07
N PRO A 37 -0.41 -17.51 -2.58
CA PRO A 37 -0.83 -18.84 -2.99
C PRO A 37 0.19 -19.50 -3.94
N ALA A 38 0.24 -20.83 -3.91
CA ALA A 38 1.23 -21.66 -4.60
C ALA A 38 2.68 -21.48 -4.11
N GLY A 39 2.88 -20.97 -2.90
CA GLY A 39 4.19 -20.90 -2.24
C GLY A 39 5.14 -19.84 -2.80
N ARG A 40 4.66 -18.97 -3.71
CA ARG A 40 5.44 -17.85 -4.26
C ARG A 40 5.53 -16.71 -3.27
N ARG A 41 6.50 -15.81 -3.45
CA ARG A 41 6.69 -14.68 -2.52
C ARG A 41 6.64 -13.34 -3.23
N LEU A 42 5.75 -12.45 -2.77
CA LEU A 42 5.71 -11.06 -3.22
C LEU A 42 6.81 -10.26 -2.50
N ILE A 43 7.51 -9.41 -3.25
CA ILE A 43 8.35 -8.35 -2.71
C ILE A 43 7.96 -7.04 -3.36
N ALA A 44 7.69 -6.02 -2.56
CA ALA A 44 7.37 -4.68 -3.03
C ALA A 44 8.20 -3.63 -2.28
N HIS A 45 8.77 -2.70 -3.04
CA HIS A 45 9.41 -1.49 -2.52
C HIS A 45 8.49 -0.29 -2.74
N PHE A 46 8.17 0.42 -1.67
CA PHE A 46 7.36 1.62 -1.68
C PHE A 46 8.25 2.84 -1.47
N THR A 47 8.27 3.71 -2.48
CA THR A 47 9.15 4.88 -2.53
C THR A 47 8.48 6.04 -3.28
N ASP A 48 9.08 7.23 -3.29
CA ASP A 48 8.56 8.38 -4.04
C ASP A 48 8.92 8.27 -5.52
N ALA A 49 8.00 8.64 -6.42
CA ALA A 49 8.10 8.37 -7.85
C ALA A 49 9.26 9.09 -8.56
N ASP A 50 9.78 10.13 -7.95
CA ASP A 50 10.91 10.94 -8.40
C ASP A 50 12.28 10.40 -7.92
N LEU A 51 12.29 9.49 -6.93
CA LEU A 51 13.55 8.92 -6.43
C LEU A 51 14.11 7.86 -7.39
N PRO A 52 15.45 7.71 -7.50
CA PRO A 52 16.05 6.67 -8.34
C PRO A 52 15.55 5.26 -8.01
N ALA A 53 15.25 5.00 -6.72
CA ALA A 53 14.73 3.71 -6.26
C ALA A 53 13.32 3.37 -6.80
N ALA A 54 12.58 4.36 -7.34
CA ALA A 54 11.29 4.15 -8.00
C ALA A 54 11.40 3.64 -9.45
N ARG A 55 12.62 3.65 -9.99
CA ARG A 55 12.93 3.32 -11.37
C ARG A 55 14.23 2.51 -11.42
N PRO A 56 14.27 1.31 -10.82
CA PRO A 56 15.40 0.42 -11.05
C PRO A 56 15.51 0.21 -12.56
N THR A 57 16.69 0.53 -13.09
CA THR A 57 16.99 0.54 -14.53
C THR A 57 17.03 -0.88 -15.12
N ASP A 58 17.11 -1.91 -14.26
CA ASP A 58 17.19 -3.34 -14.59
C ASP A 58 16.76 -4.19 -13.36
N PRO A 59 16.06 -5.33 -13.53
CA PRO A 59 15.98 -6.44 -12.56
C PRO A 59 17.18 -6.66 -11.63
N ALA A 60 18.42 -6.58 -12.13
CA ALA A 60 19.63 -6.75 -11.32
C ALA A 60 19.69 -5.74 -10.16
N ARG A 61 19.41 -4.47 -10.44
CA ARG A 61 19.38 -3.42 -9.41
C ARG A 61 18.28 -3.65 -8.38
N PHE A 62 17.15 -4.22 -8.78
CA PHE A 62 16.10 -4.58 -7.82
C PHE A 62 16.56 -5.71 -6.89
N ARG A 63 17.29 -6.72 -7.42
CA ARG A 63 17.92 -7.76 -6.59
C ARG A 63 18.92 -7.18 -5.60
N ASP A 64 19.77 -6.25 -6.03
CA ASP A 64 20.74 -5.58 -5.14
C ASP A 64 20.04 -4.80 -4.02
N LEU A 65 18.97 -4.08 -4.37
CA LEU A 65 18.15 -3.37 -3.39
C LEU A 65 17.49 -4.31 -2.38
N VAL A 66 17.00 -5.48 -2.82
CA VAL A 66 16.47 -6.51 -1.91
C VAL A 66 17.58 -7.07 -1.02
N ALA A 67 18.74 -7.40 -1.58
CA ALA A 67 19.87 -7.96 -0.84
C ALA A 67 20.46 -6.99 0.20
N ALA A 68 20.28 -5.67 0.01
CA ALA A 68 20.69 -4.65 0.96
C ALA A 68 19.74 -4.51 2.18
N THR A 69 18.60 -5.20 2.19
CA THR A 69 17.70 -5.26 3.36
C THR A 69 18.13 -6.34 4.36
N THR A 70 17.64 -6.28 5.59
CA THR A 70 17.92 -7.32 6.60
C THR A 70 16.88 -8.42 6.58
N HIS A 71 15.61 -8.07 6.84
CA HIS A 71 14.57 -9.04 7.09
C HIS A 71 13.90 -9.51 5.79
N VAL A 72 13.74 -8.60 4.82
CA VAL A 72 13.22 -8.92 3.49
C VAL A 72 14.21 -9.82 2.75
N ALA A 73 15.51 -9.53 2.80
CA ALA A 73 16.54 -10.39 2.20
C ALA A 73 16.51 -11.81 2.80
N ALA A 74 16.40 -11.92 4.12
CA ALA A 74 16.32 -13.22 4.80
C ALA A 74 15.10 -14.04 4.32
N ARG A 75 13.94 -13.41 4.13
CA ARG A 75 12.74 -14.07 3.57
C ARG A 75 12.90 -14.38 2.09
N ALA A 76 13.50 -13.46 1.33
CA ALA A 76 13.70 -13.62 -0.11
C ALA A 76 14.70 -14.73 -0.45
N ALA A 77 15.70 -14.97 0.39
CA ALA A 77 16.76 -15.97 0.15
C ALA A 77 16.24 -17.40 -0.06
N ARG A 78 15.04 -17.71 0.43
CA ARG A 78 14.37 -19.01 0.25
C ARG A 78 13.70 -19.17 -1.10
N HIS A 79 13.54 -18.10 -1.87
CA HIS A 79 12.78 -18.06 -3.11
C HIS A 79 13.67 -17.57 -4.25
N PRO A 80 13.80 -18.32 -5.35
CA PRO A 80 14.61 -17.89 -6.47
C PRO A 80 13.90 -16.73 -7.19
N PHE A 81 14.69 -15.81 -7.73
CA PHE A 81 14.19 -14.82 -8.67
C PHE A 81 13.95 -15.48 -10.03
N PRO A 82 12.76 -15.29 -10.65
CA PRO A 82 12.52 -15.75 -12.01
C PRO A 82 13.60 -15.26 -12.99
N SER A 83 13.99 -16.11 -13.93
CA SER A 83 14.96 -15.75 -14.98
C SER A 83 14.47 -14.59 -15.86
N ASP A 84 13.16 -14.48 -16.03
CA ASP A 84 12.43 -13.46 -16.78
C ASP A 84 11.79 -12.42 -15.85
N LEU A 85 12.43 -12.09 -14.72
CA LEU A 85 11.89 -11.19 -13.70
C LEU A 85 11.29 -9.90 -14.28
N VAL A 86 9.96 -9.78 -14.20
CA VAL A 86 9.24 -8.56 -14.60
C VAL A 86 8.97 -7.69 -13.38
N LEU A 87 9.58 -6.49 -13.36
CA LEU A 87 9.28 -5.47 -12.37
C LEU A 87 8.00 -4.73 -12.76
N ARG A 88 7.02 -4.73 -11.85
CA ARG A 88 5.74 -4.03 -12.01
C ARG A 88 5.73 -2.76 -11.19
N ARG A 89 5.02 -1.75 -11.68
CA ARG A 89 4.87 -0.46 -11.00
C ARG A 89 3.40 -0.11 -10.83
N ALA A 90 3.04 0.33 -9.64
CA ALA A 90 1.69 0.78 -9.33
C ALA A 90 1.70 2.09 -8.53
N PRO A 91 0.74 3.01 -8.75
CA PRO A 91 0.47 4.09 -7.83
C PRO A 91 0.24 3.54 -6.41
N ALA A 92 0.83 4.19 -5.41
CA ALA A 92 0.75 3.75 -4.01
C ALA A 92 0.71 4.98 -3.09
N HIS A 93 -0.07 5.98 -3.47
CA HIS A 93 -0.21 7.24 -2.74
C HIS A 93 -1.63 7.36 -2.21
N GLY A 94 -1.80 8.14 -1.13
CA GLY A 94 -3.12 8.46 -0.61
C GLY A 94 -3.82 9.53 -1.46
N ALA A 95 -5.09 9.34 -1.75
CA ALA A 95 -5.96 10.31 -2.41
C ALA A 95 -7.38 10.21 -1.85
N HIS A 96 -8.19 11.24 -2.00
CA HIS A 96 -9.61 11.19 -1.65
C HIS A 96 -10.38 12.19 -2.51
N LEU A 97 -11.65 11.87 -2.75
CA LEU A 97 -12.60 12.74 -3.43
C LEU A 97 -13.34 13.59 -2.39
N ASP A 98 -13.39 14.90 -2.61
CA ASP A 98 -14.08 15.85 -1.75
C ASP A 98 -14.93 16.82 -2.60
N PRO A 99 -16.27 16.77 -2.52
CA PRO A 99 -17.07 15.85 -1.70
C PRO A 99 -17.08 14.42 -2.27
N ALA A 100 -17.27 13.39 -1.43
CA ALA A 100 -17.30 11.99 -1.86
C ALA A 100 -18.65 11.53 -2.46
N CYS A 101 -19.67 12.39 -2.48
CA CYS A 101 -20.96 12.15 -3.12
C CYS A 101 -21.67 13.47 -3.47
N GLY A 102 -22.61 13.40 -4.40
CA GLY A 102 -23.44 14.52 -4.84
C GLY A 102 -24.73 14.03 -5.49
N ASP A 103 -25.43 14.92 -6.18
CA ASP A 103 -26.73 14.59 -6.76
C ASP A 103 -26.60 13.49 -7.83
N GLY A 104 -27.26 12.36 -7.58
CA GLY A 104 -27.26 11.21 -8.49
C GLY A 104 -25.98 10.37 -8.49
N TRP A 105 -25.02 10.61 -7.60
CA TRP A 105 -23.79 9.82 -7.56
C TRP A 105 -23.16 9.70 -6.17
N ILE A 106 -22.47 8.57 -5.94
CA ILE A 106 -21.73 8.28 -4.72
C ILE A 106 -20.44 7.53 -5.07
N ALA A 107 -19.29 7.99 -4.59
CA ALA A 107 -18.03 7.30 -4.78
C ALA A 107 -17.81 6.27 -3.67
N VAL A 108 -17.21 5.13 -3.98
CA VAL A 108 -16.87 4.04 -3.03
C VAL A 108 -15.48 3.49 -3.29
N GLY A 109 -14.89 2.79 -2.32
CA GLY A 109 -13.54 2.25 -2.41
C GLY A 109 -12.51 3.31 -2.77
N ASP A 110 -11.56 2.95 -3.63
CA ASP A 110 -10.49 3.85 -4.06
C ASP A 110 -11.01 5.09 -4.80
N ALA A 111 -12.23 5.05 -5.36
CA ALA A 111 -12.85 6.24 -5.94
C ALA A 111 -13.27 7.27 -4.88
N ALA A 112 -13.61 6.82 -3.67
CA ALA A 112 -13.89 7.72 -2.55
C ALA A 112 -12.60 8.12 -1.82
N ALA A 113 -11.77 7.14 -1.47
CA ALA A 113 -10.52 7.33 -0.77
C ALA A 113 -9.55 6.17 -1.05
N ALA A 114 -8.39 6.49 -1.60
CA ALA A 114 -7.26 5.58 -1.75
C ALA A 114 -6.25 5.83 -0.61
N PHE A 115 -5.67 4.76 -0.09
CA PHE A 115 -4.80 4.80 1.09
C PHE A 115 -3.35 4.47 0.74
N ASP A 116 -2.42 5.01 1.52
CA ASP A 116 -1.04 4.54 1.55
C ASP A 116 -1.06 3.05 2.01
N PRO A 117 -0.46 2.12 1.23
CA PRO A 117 -0.48 0.69 1.54
C PRO A 117 0.10 0.32 2.90
N LEU A 118 0.93 1.18 3.53
CA LEU A 118 1.43 0.97 4.89
C LEU A 118 0.28 0.80 5.91
N SER A 119 -0.88 1.39 5.63
CA SER A 119 -2.06 1.28 6.48
C SER A 119 -2.71 -0.12 6.46
N SER A 120 -2.53 -0.90 5.38
CA SER A 120 -3.28 -2.13 5.11
C SER A 120 -4.82 -1.95 5.12
N GLN A 121 -5.31 -0.74 4.84
CA GLN A 121 -6.74 -0.40 4.98
C GLN A 121 -7.57 -0.46 3.68
N GLY A 122 -6.94 -0.59 2.51
CA GLY A 122 -7.64 -0.43 1.21
C GLY A 122 -8.88 -1.33 1.05
N ILE A 123 -8.72 -2.65 1.22
CA ILE A 123 -9.83 -3.62 1.06
C ILE A 123 -10.91 -3.40 2.11
N LEU A 124 -10.53 -3.21 3.37
CA LEU A 124 -11.48 -2.97 4.46
C LEU A 124 -12.30 -1.71 4.20
N THR A 125 -11.65 -0.61 3.79
CA THR A 125 -12.34 0.64 3.47
C THR A 125 -13.22 0.49 2.23
N ALA A 126 -12.80 -0.26 1.22
CA ALA A 126 -13.64 -0.52 0.04
C ALA A 126 -14.93 -1.26 0.40
N LEU A 127 -14.85 -2.31 1.22
CA LEU A 127 -16.03 -3.03 1.70
C LEU A 127 -16.93 -2.14 2.56
N TYR A 128 -16.33 -1.39 3.49
CA TYR A 128 -17.05 -0.50 4.39
C TYR A 128 -17.77 0.64 3.66
N THR A 129 -17.10 1.28 2.71
CA THR A 129 -17.68 2.37 1.90
C THR A 129 -18.75 1.84 0.96
N GLY A 130 -18.54 0.66 0.34
CA GLY A 130 -19.56 -0.02 -0.44
C GLY A 130 -20.84 -0.30 0.35
N LEU A 131 -20.69 -0.86 1.56
CA LEU A 131 -21.84 -1.12 2.45
C LEU A 131 -22.55 0.18 2.84
N THR A 132 -21.79 1.18 3.29
CA THR A 132 -22.36 2.46 3.75
C THR A 132 -23.07 3.17 2.60
N ALA A 133 -22.47 3.19 1.41
CA ALA A 133 -23.07 3.78 0.22
C ALA A 133 -24.34 3.04 -0.22
N GLY A 134 -24.37 1.71 -0.11
CA GLY A 134 -25.57 0.92 -0.39
C GLY A 134 -26.76 1.35 0.48
N HIS A 135 -26.55 1.52 1.79
CA HIS A 135 -27.58 2.05 2.68
C HIS A 135 -28.00 3.47 2.31
N THR A 136 -27.03 4.35 2.03
CA THR A 136 -27.33 5.74 1.62
C THR A 136 -28.16 5.78 0.33
N VAL A 137 -27.82 4.97 -0.67
CA VAL A 137 -28.57 4.91 -1.94
C VAL A 137 -29.99 4.41 -1.71
N ASP A 138 -30.18 3.38 -0.90
CA ASP A 138 -31.52 2.86 -0.55
C ASP A 138 -32.39 3.92 0.15
N GLU A 139 -31.83 4.69 1.10
CA GLU A 139 -32.51 5.85 1.70
C GLU A 139 -32.87 6.92 0.66
N CYS A 140 -31.97 7.18 -0.30
CA CYS A 140 -32.20 8.13 -1.39
C CYS A 140 -33.37 7.76 -2.28
N LEU A 141 -33.46 6.48 -2.64
CA LEU A 141 -34.55 5.97 -3.47
C LEU A 141 -35.91 6.05 -2.74
N ARG A 142 -35.92 6.15 -1.41
CA ARG A 142 -37.13 6.38 -0.60
C ARG A 142 -37.43 7.86 -0.37
N GLY A 143 -36.66 8.77 -0.98
CA GLY A 143 -36.90 10.21 -0.92
C GLY A 143 -36.10 10.96 0.16
N THR A 144 -35.15 10.31 0.85
CA THR A 144 -34.21 11.01 1.75
C THR A 144 -33.01 11.52 0.96
N PRO A 145 -32.70 12.83 0.93
CA PRO A 145 -31.57 13.32 0.13
C PRO A 145 -30.25 12.62 0.49
N ALA A 146 -29.41 12.33 -0.53
CA ALA A 146 -28.06 11.77 -0.37
C ALA A 146 -27.24 12.67 0.54
N GLY A 147 -27.16 12.24 1.80
CA GLY A 147 -26.98 13.15 2.91
C GLY A 147 -25.53 13.43 3.24
N ASN A 148 -25.32 14.60 3.82
CA ASN A 148 -24.08 15.01 4.51
C ASN A 148 -23.49 13.87 5.36
N ALA A 149 -24.31 12.98 5.92
CA ALA A 149 -23.88 11.81 6.67
C ALA A 149 -22.84 10.93 5.94
N TYR A 150 -23.01 10.63 4.65
CA TYR A 150 -21.98 9.86 3.91
C TYR A 150 -20.70 10.67 3.72
N ARG A 151 -20.83 11.96 3.36
CA ARG A 151 -19.69 12.87 3.23
C ARG A 151 -18.90 12.97 4.54
N ASP A 152 -19.59 13.15 5.65
CA ASP A 152 -19.03 13.24 7.00
C ASP A 152 -18.33 11.93 7.39
N ARG A 153 -18.92 10.78 7.02
CA ARG A 153 -18.33 9.46 7.23
C ARG A 153 -17.01 9.30 6.48
N ILE A 154 -16.96 9.69 5.20
CA ILE A 154 -15.72 9.65 4.41
C ILE A 154 -14.70 10.64 4.94
N ALA A 155 -15.11 11.86 5.30
CA ALA A 155 -14.23 12.86 5.89
C ALA A 155 -13.60 12.37 7.21
N ALA A 156 -14.37 11.69 8.06
CA ALA A 156 -13.88 11.07 9.29
C ALA A 156 -12.87 9.95 9.02
N VAL A 157 -13.14 9.08 8.04
CA VAL A 157 -12.22 8.02 7.60
C VAL A 157 -10.89 8.62 7.11
N VAL A 158 -10.94 9.63 6.25
CA VAL A 158 -9.75 10.31 5.71
C VAL A 158 -8.96 10.99 6.83
N THR A 159 -9.64 11.63 7.78
CA THR A 159 -9.00 12.27 8.94
C THR A 159 -8.27 11.26 9.81
N ALA A 160 -8.92 10.14 10.15
CA ALA A 160 -8.33 9.07 10.92
C ALA A 160 -7.11 8.46 10.20
N TYR A 161 -7.23 8.23 8.89
CA TYR A 161 -6.12 7.74 8.07
C TYR A 161 -4.93 8.68 8.08
N ARG A 162 -5.13 9.98 7.82
CA ARG A 162 -4.02 10.96 7.79
C ARG A 162 -3.27 10.98 9.12
N ARG A 163 -4.00 10.94 10.23
CA ARG A 163 -3.42 10.87 11.59
C ARG A 163 -2.60 9.58 11.78
N ASN A 164 -3.17 8.42 11.47
CA ASN A 164 -2.51 7.13 11.67
C ASN A 164 -1.29 6.97 10.75
N ARG A 165 -1.39 7.42 9.49
CA ARG A 165 -0.27 7.43 8.55
C ARG A 165 0.87 8.29 9.06
N ARG A 166 0.57 9.52 9.52
CA ARG A 166 1.59 10.41 10.10
C ARG A 166 2.26 9.76 11.31
N HIS A 167 1.48 9.14 12.20
CA HIS A 167 2.03 8.42 13.35
C HIS A 167 2.96 7.28 12.92
N ALA A 168 2.53 6.42 11.99
CA ALA A 168 3.31 5.29 11.50
C ALA A 168 4.64 5.74 10.86
N TYR A 169 4.64 6.77 10.01
CA TYR A 169 5.90 7.26 9.42
C TYR A 169 6.81 7.96 10.45
N ALA A 170 6.25 8.53 11.52
CA ALA A 170 7.03 9.21 12.56
C ALA A 170 7.77 8.26 13.52
N THR A 171 7.49 6.95 13.48
CA THR A 171 8.20 5.97 14.30
C THR A 171 9.61 5.68 13.78
N GLU A 172 9.85 5.84 12.47
CA GLU A 172 11.18 5.68 11.88
C GLU A 172 12.01 6.95 12.05
N ARG A 173 13.24 6.80 12.57
CA ARG A 173 14.14 7.89 12.94
C ARG A 173 15.58 7.71 12.44
N ARG A 174 15.91 6.59 11.80
CA ARG A 174 17.26 6.25 11.31
C ARG A 174 17.69 7.09 10.11
N TRP A 175 16.76 7.56 9.29
CA TRP A 175 17.05 8.28 8.05
C TRP A 175 16.39 9.68 7.96
N PRO A 176 16.64 10.59 8.91
CA PRO A 176 15.96 11.89 8.95
C PRO A 176 16.32 12.79 7.75
N ASN A 177 17.50 12.58 7.15
CA ASN A 177 18.00 13.38 6.02
C ASN A 177 17.71 12.76 4.65
N HIS A 178 17.08 11.58 4.59
CA HIS A 178 16.69 11.01 3.30
C HIS A 178 15.40 11.66 2.78
N PRO A 179 15.34 12.03 1.49
CA PRO A 179 14.18 12.73 0.94
C PRO A 179 12.84 12.05 1.21
N PHE A 180 12.77 10.71 1.10
CA PHE A 180 11.55 9.95 1.36
C PHE A 180 10.99 10.20 2.76
N TRP A 181 11.84 10.10 3.79
CA TRP A 181 11.46 10.24 5.19
C TRP A 181 11.25 11.70 5.59
N GLN A 182 12.12 12.60 5.13
CA GLN A 182 12.01 14.03 5.40
C GLN A 182 10.64 14.56 4.98
N ARG A 183 10.15 14.22 3.78
CA ARG A 183 8.83 14.61 3.26
C ARG A 183 7.65 14.15 4.13
N ARG A 184 7.85 13.15 4.98
CA ARG A 184 6.81 12.52 5.83
C ARG A 184 6.95 12.89 7.30
N GLN A 185 8.02 13.57 7.67
CA GLN A 185 8.26 14.13 9.00
C GLN A 185 7.91 15.63 9.06
N LEU A 186 7.77 16.30 7.91
CA LEU A 186 7.29 17.68 7.84
C LEU A 186 5.83 17.79 8.36
N PRO A 187 5.48 18.88 9.07
CA PRO A 187 4.14 19.12 9.61
C PRO A 187 3.02 19.01 8.57
#